data_AF-A0A2D3VZ40-F1
#
_entry.id   AF-A0A2D3VZ40-F1
#
_cell.length_a   1.000
_cell.length_b   1.000
_cell.length_c   1.000
_cell.angle_alpha   90.00
_cell.angle_beta   90.00
_cell.angle_gamma   90.00
#
_symmetry.space_group_name_H-M   'P 1'
#
loop_
_entity.id
_entity.type
_entity.pdbx_description
1 polymer ?
#
loop_
_entity_poly.entity_id
_entity_poly.type
_entity_poly.pdbx_seq_one_letter_code
_entity_poly.pdbx_strand_id
1 'polypeptide(L)' 'MDPKSFFGNVAKIAIVGDIIIGFAIIVVLTSLSSAGGYFGLEGEQKQMMVNFFMFIGASYTMSAISYRIYKFIKKGEK' A
#
# COMPACT_ATOMS: atom_id res chain seq x y z
N MET A 1 14.22 -9.73 -23.89
CA MET A 1 14.90 -8.92 -22.86
C MET A 1 15.77 -9.84 -22.02
N ASP A 2 17.03 -9.49 -21.80
CA ASP A 2 17.95 -10.28 -20.96
C ASP A 2 17.46 -10.25 -19.49
N PRO A 3 17.16 -11.39 -18.84
CA PRO A 3 16.61 -11.42 -17.48
C PRO A 3 17.48 -10.66 -16.48
N LYS A 4 18.80 -10.70 -16.65
CA LYS A 4 19.75 -10.03 -15.76
C LYS A 4 19.63 -8.50 -15.84
N SER A 5 19.34 -7.95 -17.01
CA SER A 5 19.13 -6.50 -17.17
C SER A 5 17.75 -6.07 -16.69
N PHE A 6 16.74 -6.95 -16.78
CA PHE A 6 15.39 -6.69 -16.29
C PHE A 6 15.34 -6.61 -14.75
N PHE A 7 15.90 -7.62 -14.04
CA PHE A 7 15.92 -7.62 -12.58
C PHE A 7 16.79 -6.50 -11.98
N GLY A 8 17.94 -6.19 -12.60
CA GLY A 8 18.79 -5.07 -12.16
C GLY A 8 18.13 -3.70 -12.31
N ASN A 9 17.18 -3.57 -13.24
CA ASN A 9 16.39 -2.36 -13.46
C ASN A 9 15.14 -2.29 -12.58
N VAL A 10 14.51 -3.43 -12.28
CA VAL A 10 13.39 -3.52 -11.31
C VAL A 10 13.85 -3.13 -9.90
N ALA A 11 15.10 -3.46 -9.53
CA ALA A 11 15.68 -3.02 -8.25
C ALA A 11 15.82 -1.48 -8.11
N LYS A 12 15.80 -0.73 -9.22
CA LYS A 12 15.80 0.74 -9.21
C LYS A 12 14.41 1.36 -9.07
N ILE A 13 13.35 0.54 -9.08
CA ILE A 13 12.00 1.05 -8.85
C ILE A 13 11.94 1.50 -7.39
N ALA A 14 11.71 2.80 -7.17
CA ALA A 14 11.57 3.38 -5.83
C ALA A 14 10.26 2.93 -5.18
N ILE A 15 10.20 1.67 -4.74
CA ILE A 15 9.05 1.01 -4.10
C ILE A 15 8.89 1.47 -2.64
N VAL A 16 10.00 1.86 -2.00
CA VAL A 16 10.04 2.32 -0.60
C VAL A 16 9.06 3.47 -0.36
N GLY A 17 8.94 4.41 -1.30
CA GLY A 17 8.00 5.52 -1.18
C GLY A 17 6.53 5.09 -1.16
N ASP A 18 6.16 4.09 -1.97
CA ASP A 18 4.78 3.58 -1.99
C ASP A 18 4.45 2.80 -0.71
N ILE A 19 5.42 2.05 -0.18
CA ILE A 19 5.30 1.36 1.11
C ILE A 19 5.09 2.36 2.25
N ILE A 20 5.86 3.46 2.27
CA ILE A 20 5.71 4.53 3.29
C ILE A 20 4.31 5.14 3.22
N ILE A 21 3.79 5.43 2.02
CA ILE A 21 2.44 5.98 1.84
C ILE A 21 1.38 4.98 2.30
N GLY A 22 1.52 3.70 1.92
CA GLY A 22 0.65 2.62 2.37
C GLY A 22 0.60 2.50 3.89
N PHE A 23 1.76 2.55 4.54
CA PHE A 23 1.87 2.52 5.99
C PHE A 23 1.22 3.76 6.63
N ALA A 24 1.44 4.95 6.06
CA ALA A 24 0.81 6.18 6.53
C ALA A 24 -0.73 6.11 6.46
N ILE A 25 -1.29 5.55 5.39
CA ILE A 25 -2.75 5.34 5.25
C ILE A 25 -3.26 4.44 6.38
N ILE A 26 -2.59 3.31 6.64
CA ILE A 26 -2.98 2.38 7.71
C ILE A 26 -2.94 3.10 9.06
N VAL A 27 -1.84 3.79 9.38
CA VAL A 27 -1.68 4.50 10.67
C VAL A 27 -2.76 5.56 10.87
N VAL A 28 -3.06 6.37 9.86
CA VAL A 28 -4.11 7.40 9.95
C VAL A 28 -5.48 6.77 10.16
N LEU A 29 -5.84 5.74 9.39
CA LEU A 29 -7.12 5.08 9.50
C LEU A 29 -7.28 4.32 10.83
N THR A 30 -6.24 3.62 11.30
CA THR A 30 -6.25 2.97 12.61
C THR A 30 -6.32 3.99 13.75
N SER A 31 -5.69 5.15 13.60
CA SER A 31 -5.82 6.25 14.59
C SER A 31 -7.25 6.78 14.65
N LEU A 32 -7.93 6.93 13.50
CA LEU A 32 -9.36 7.27 13.47
C LEU A 32 -10.22 6.17 14.15
N SER A 33 -9.87 4.90 13.98
CA SER A 33 -10.53 3.80 14.70
C SER A 33 -10.35 3.87 16.22
N SER A 34 -9.17 4.29 16.70
CA SER A 34 -8.97 4.53 18.14
C SER A 34 -9.85 5.67 18.68
N ALA A 35 -10.07 6.73 17.91
CA ALA A 35 -11.02 7.79 18.24
C ALA A 35 -12.49 7.33 18.16
N GLY A 36 -12.79 6.30 17.36
CA GLY A 36 -14.11 5.65 17.29
C GLY A 36 -14.61 5.07 18.62
N GLY A 37 -13.73 4.83 19.59
CA GLY A 37 -14.13 4.46 20.95
C GLY A 37 -15.00 5.53 21.64
N TYR A 38 -14.85 6.81 21.28
CA TYR A 38 -15.75 7.88 21.75
C TYR A 38 -17.17 7.78 21.19
N PHE A 39 -17.36 7.05 20.09
CA PHE A 39 -18.66 6.87 19.42
C PHE A 39 -19.33 5.53 19.78
N GLY A 40 -18.81 4.79 20.77
CA GLY A 40 -19.39 3.51 21.23
C GLY A 40 -19.05 2.29 20.36
N LEU A 41 -18.06 2.41 19.45
CA LEU A 41 -17.55 1.27 18.67
C LEU A 41 -16.61 0.43 19.55
N GLU A 42 -17.15 -0.60 20.20
CA GLU A 42 -16.40 -1.53 21.06
C GLU A 42 -16.35 -2.96 20.48
N GLY A 43 -15.32 -3.72 20.89
CA GLY A 43 -15.19 -5.14 20.57
C GLY A 43 -15.02 -5.45 19.08
N GLU A 44 -15.88 -6.34 18.55
CA GLU A 44 -15.79 -6.87 17.18
C GLU A 44 -15.92 -5.82 16.09
N GLN A 45 -16.75 -4.78 16.29
CA GLN A 45 -16.97 -3.74 15.28
C GLN A 45 -15.70 -2.94 15.02
N LYS A 46 -14.97 -2.62 16.10
CA LYS A 46 -13.68 -1.93 16.02
C LYS A 46 -12.64 -2.80 15.30
N GLN A 47 -12.61 -4.10 15.61
CA GLN A 47 -11.67 -5.03 14.98
C GLN A 47 -11.96 -5.22 13.48
N MET A 48 -13.24 -5.32 13.11
CA MET A 48 -13.66 -5.40 11.71
C MET A 48 -13.30 -4.11 10.95
N MET A 49 -13.46 -2.94 11.58
CA MET A 49 -13.08 -1.66 11.00
C MET A 49 -11.55 -1.53 10.81
N VAL A 50 -10.75 -1.97 11.79
CA VAL A 50 -9.28 -2.00 11.65
C VAL A 50 -8.85 -2.94 10.53
N ASN A 51 -9.44 -4.13 10.43
CA ASN A 51 -9.15 -5.06 9.35
C ASN A 51 -9.48 -4.47 7.96
N PHE A 52 -10.62 -3.77 7.86
CA PHE A 52 -11.00 -3.08 6.62
C PHE A 52 -10.01 -1.95 6.26
N PHE A 53 -9.51 -1.21 7.24
CA PHE A 53 -8.51 -0.16 7.02
C PHE A 53 -7.15 -0.73 6.61
N MET A 54 -6.73 -1.85 7.20
CA MET A 54 -5.54 -2.57 6.76
C MET A 54 -5.70 -3.05 5.30
N PHE A 55 -6.88 -3.55 4.94
CA PHE A 55 -7.19 -3.95 3.57
C PHE A 55 -7.05 -2.78 2.60
N ILE A 56 -7.61 -1.62 2.91
CA ILE A 56 -7.48 -0.40 2.08
C ILE A 56 -6.02 -0.03 1.88
N GLY A 57 -5.22 0.02 2.96
CA GLY A 57 -3.80 0.37 2.87
C GLY A 57 -2.98 -0.62 2.06
N ALA A 58 -3.24 -1.92 2.24
CA ALA A 58 -2.60 -2.99 1.48
C ALA A 58 -2.98 -2.92 -0.01
N SER A 59 -4.26 -2.76 -0.32
CA SER A 59 -4.75 -2.61 -1.69
C SER A 59 -4.15 -1.41 -2.39
N TYR A 60 -4.10 -0.24 -1.73
CA TYR A 60 -3.46 0.95 -2.27
C TYR A 60 -1.99 0.70 -2.60
N THR A 61 -1.25 0.11 -1.67
CA THR A 61 0.17 -0.22 -1.84
C THR A 61 0.38 -1.17 -3.03
N MET A 62 -0.42 -2.24 -3.12
CA MET A 62 -0.36 -3.19 -4.23
C MET A 62 -0.69 -2.52 -5.57
N SER A 63 -1.72 -1.68 -5.64
CA SER A 63 -2.09 -0.96 -6.86
C SER A 63 -1.01 0.05 -7.27
N ALA A 64 -0.43 0.79 -6.32
CA ALA A 64 0.64 1.74 -6.60
C ALA A 64 1.90 1.04 -7.14
N ILE A 65 2.31 -0.06 -6.49
CA ILE A 65 3.43 -0.89 -6.94
C ILE A 65 3.15 -1.46 -8.33
N SER A 66 1.97 -2.04 -8.55
CA SER A 66 1.57 -2.61 -9.84
C SER A 66 1.59 -1.56 -10.96
N TYR A 67 1.07 -0.36 -10.69
CA TYR A 67 1.11 0.75 -11.64
C TYR A 67 2.54 1.21 -11.95
N ARG A 68 3.41 1.26 -10.94
CA ARG A 68 4.80 1.66 -11.10
C ARG A 68 5.60 0.63 -11.90
N ILE A 69 5.37 -0.66 -11.66
CA ILE A 69 5.92 -1.77 -12.46
C ILE A 69 5.43 -1.68 -13.90
N TYR A 70 4.12 -1.52 -14.12
CA TYR A 70 3.54 -1.38 -15.46
C TYR A 70 4.16 -0.19 -16.23
N LYS A 71 4.27 0.97 -15.58
CA LYS A 71 4.88 2.16 -16.17
C LYS A 71 6.36 1.95 -16.49
N PHE A 72 7.09 1.20 -15.66
CA PHE A 72 8.49 0.87 -15.88
C PHE A 72 8.65 -0.02 -17.12
N ILE A 73 7.87 -1.10 -17.22
CA ILE A 73 7.87 -2.01 -18.37
C ILE A 73 7.54 -1.24 -19.66
N LYS A 74 6.47 -0.43 -19.63
CA LYS A 74 6.04 0.37 -20.79
C LYS A 74 7.04 1.47 -21.18
N LYS A 75 7.80 2.03 -20.23
CA LYS A 75 8.87 2.98 -20.53
C LYS A 75 10.13 2.32 -21.08
N GLY A 76 10.42 1.07 -20.69
CA GLY A 76 11.56 0.30 -21.19
C GLY A 76 11.39 -0.23 -22.62
N GLU A 77 10.19 -0.08 -23.21
CA GLU A 77 9.92 -0.39 -24.63
C GLU A 77 10.17 0.80 -25.58
N LYS A 78 10.59 1.97 -25.09
CA LYS A 78 11.08 3.09 -25.90
C LYS A 78 12.60 3.23 -25.76
#